data_AF-A0A4R3HS54-F1
#
_entry.id   AF-A0A4R3HS54-F1
#
_cell.length_a   1.000
_cell.length_b   1.000
_cell.length_c   1.000
_cell.angle_alpha   90.00
_cell.angle_beta   90.00
_cell.angle_gamma   90.00
#
_symmetry.space_group_name_H-M   'P 1'
#
loop_
_entity.id
_entity.type
_entity.pdbx_description
1 polymer ?
#
loop_
_entity_poly.entity_id
_entity_poly.type
_entity_poly.pdbx_seq_one_letter_code
_entity_poly.pdbx_strand_id
1 'polypeptide(L)'
;MTHTCHIPHCPVAVPPERLMCLKHWRMVPKDLQRDVWRHYRPGQCNDKNPSAAYLGAARAAIQAVQDKLLKKANNNDSLQLF
;
A
#
# COMPACT_ATOMS: atom_id res chain seq x y z
N MET A 1 14.00 -6.24 -13.14
CA MET A 1 13.53 -5.22 -12.18
C MET A 1 12.79 -5.92 -11.07
N THR A 2 13.21 -5.74 -9.83
CA THR A 2 12.52 -6.32 -8.67
C THR A 2 11.36 -5.42 -8.30
N HIS A 3 10.14 -5.95 -8.32
CA HIS A 3 8.97 -5.23 -7.84
C HIS A 3 9.00 -5.18 -6.31
N THR A 4 8.98 -3.98 -5.74
CA THR A 4 9.05 -3.77 -4.30
C THR A 4 7.73 -3.23 -3.78
N CYS A 5 7.57 -3.31 -2.46
CA CYS A 5 6.45 -2.72 -1.76
C CYS A 5 6.26 -1.24 -2.16
N HIS A 6 5.01 -0.83 -2.46
CA HIS A 6 4.70 0.54 -2.89
C HIS A 6 4.73 1.59 -1.77
N ILE A 7 5.04 1.17 -0.53
CA ILE A 7 5.30 2.11 0.55
C ILE A 7 6.73 2.65 0.40
N PRO A 8 6.92 3.98 0.33
CA PRO A 8 8.24 4.58 0.26
C PRO A 8 9.18 4.06 1.35
N HIS A 9 10.43 3.81 0.99
CA HIS A 9 11.47 3.30 1.89
C HIS A 9 11.24 1.88 2.45
N CYS A 10 10.27 1.12 1.94
CA CYS A 10 10.13 -0.30 2.25
C CYS A 10 10.90 -1.15 1.23
N PRO A 11 12.03 -1.79 1.60
CA PRO A 11 12.86 -2.54 0.65
C PRO A 11 12.30 -3.95 0.32
N VAL A 12 11.15 -4.32 0.88
CA VAL A 12 10.61 -5.67 0.76
C VAL A 12 10.18 -5.93 -0.69
N ALA A 13 10.81 -6.92 -1.32
CA ALA A 13 10.40 -7.43 -2.61
C ALA A 13 9.03 -8.13 -2.50
N VAL A 14 8.15 -7.84 -3.46
CA VAL A 14 6.82 -8.45 -3.53
C VAL A 14 6.50 -8.84 -4.97
N PRO A 15 5.74 -9.92 -5.19
CA PRO A 15 5.26 -10.26 -6.52
C PRO A 15 4.54 -9.06 -7.19
N PRO A 16 4.62 -8.89 -8.52
CA PRO A 16 3.96 -7.80 -9.24
C PRO A 16 2.45 -7.71 -8.99
N GLU A 17 1.81 -8.84 -8.68
CA GLU A 17 0.37 -8.93 -8.37
C GLU A 17 0.01 -8.32 -7.01
N ARG A 18 1.00 -8.04 -6.15
CA ARG A 18 0.79 -7.50 -4.82
C ARG A 18 1.13 -6.03 -4.77
N LEU A 19 0.17 -5.22 -4.33
CA LEU A 19 0.38 -3.78 -4.12
C LEU A 19 1.42 -3.48 -3.03
N MET A 20 1.49 -4.30 -1.98
CA MET A 20 2.36 -4.09 -0.82
C MET A 20 2.84 -5.39 -0.20
N CYS A 21 3.84 -5.30 0.69
CA CYS A 21 4.18 -6.42 1.57
C CYS A 21 3.06 -6.68 2.58
N LEU A 22 3.01 -7.90 3.12
CA LEU A 22 1.95 -8.33 4.04
C LEU A 22 1.80 -7.41 5.25
N LYS A 23 2.93 -6.91 5.79
CA LYS A 23 2.94 -5.98 6.94
C LYS A 23 2.15 -4.70 6.64
N HIS A 24 2.45 -4.05 5.53
CA HIS A 24 1.78 -2.79 5.15
C HIS A 24 0.36 -3.04 4.63
N TRP A 25 0.12 -4.14 3.93
CA TRP A 25 -1.24 -4.52 3.53
C TRP A 25 -2.19 -4.66 4.73
N ARG A 26 -1.72 -5.28 5.82
CA ARG A 26 -2.49 -5.39 7.07
C ARG A 26 -2.77 -4.04 7.75
N MET A 27 -2.05 -2.98 7.41
CA MET A 27 -2.29 -1.64 7.94
C MET A 27 -3.42 -0.91 7.20
N VAL A 28 -3.75 -1.34 5.98
CA VAL A 28 -4.83 -0.77 5.16
C VAL A 28 -6.19 -1.06 5.83
N PRO A 29 -7.10 -0.07 5.97
CA PRO A 29 -8.46 -0.30 6.42
C PRO A 29 -9.20 -1.36 5.58
N LYS A 30 -10.05 -2.18 6.22
CA LYS A 30 -10.73 -3.31 5.55
C LYS A 30 -11.57 -2.88 4.33
N ASP A 31 -12.21 -1.73 4.41
CA ASP A 31 -13.03 -1.23 3.29
C ASP A 31 -12.18 -0.88 2.06
N LEU A 32 -11.01 -0.27 2.26
CA LEU A 32 -10.06 -0.01 1.18
C LEU A 32 -9.41 -1.30 0.65
N GLN A 33 -9.13 -2.28 1.52
CA GLN A 33 -8.66 -3.59 1.07
C GLN A 33 -9.68 -4.23 0.12
N ARG A 34 -10.96 -4.22 0.51
CA ARG A 34 -12.07 -4.74 -0.32
C ARG A 34 -12.18 -3.99 -1.64
N ASP A 35 -12.03 -2.67 -1.62
CA ASP A 35 -12.14 -1.84 -2.83
C ASP A 35 -11.02 -2.12 -3.84
N VAL A 36 -9.78 -2.25 -3.36
CA VAL A 36 -8.64 -2.66 -4.21
C VAL A 36 -8.91 -4.03 -4.84
N TRP A 37 -9.35 -5.01 -4.05
CA TRP A 37 -9.66 -6.35 -4.56
C TRP A 37 -10.85 -6.38 -5.50
N ARG A 38 -11.86 -5.53 -5.28
CA ARG A 38 -13.03 -5.38 -6.16
C ARG A 38 -12.63 -4.92 -7.56
N HIS A 39 -11.61 -4.08 -7.66
CA HIS A 39 -11.16 -3.52 -8.93
C HIS A 39 -9.95 -4.22 -9.53
N TYR A 40 -9.31 -5.12 -8.78
CA TYR A 40 -8.18 -5.91 -9.25
C TYR A 40 -8.63 -6.94 -10.29
N ARG A 41 -7.91 -7.00 -11.41
CA ARG A 41 -8.08 -8.03 -12.43
C ARG A 41 -6.81 -8.88 -12.53
N PRO A 42 -6.91 -10.23 -12.43
CA PRO A 42 -5.79 -11.11 -12.70
C PRO A 42 -5.16 -10.81 -14.08
N GLY A 43 -3.83 -10.68 -14.13
CA GLY A 43 -3.10 -10.37 -15.36
C GLY A 43 -2.97 -8.88 -15.70
N GLN A 44 -3.53 -7.95 -14.90
CA GLN A 44 -3.36 -6.50 -15.12
C GLN A 44 -1.90 -6.01 -15.04
N CYS A 45 -1.02 -6.80 -14.41
CA CYS A 45 0.42 -6.52 -14.37
C CYS A 45 1.14 -7.03 -15.63
N ASN A 46 0.56 -7.98 -16.35
CA ASN A 46 1.12 -8.54 -17.58
C ASN A 46 0.88 -7.60 -18.77
N ASP A 47 -0.35 -7.08 -18.89
CA ASP A 47 -0.71 -6.14 -19.96
C ASP A 47 -0.49 -4.67 -19.58
N LYS A 48 -0.12 -4.40 -18.32
CA LYS A 48 0.16 -3.06 -17.77
C LYS A 48 -1.00 -2.08 -17.96
N ASN A 49 -2.24 -2.57 -18.02
CA ASN A 49 -3.43 -1.76 -18.22
C ASN A 49 -4.42 -1.88 -17.04
N PRO A 50 -4.06 -1.38 -15.85
CA PRO A 50 -4.97 -1.34 -14.72
C PRO A 50 -6.11 -0.33 -14.96
N SER A 51 -7.30 -0.64 -14.45
CA SER A 51 -8.44 0.28 -14.53
C SER A 51 -8.18 1.55 -13.71
N ALA A 52 -8.78 2.67 -14.12
CA ALA A 52 -8.73 3.91 -13.34
C ALA A 52 -9.27 3.73 -11.92
N ALA A 53 -10.30 2.88 -11.75
CA ALA A 53 -10.86 2.53 -10.45
C ALA A 53 -9.83 1.78 -9.57
N TYR A 54 -9.10 0.81 -10.12
CA TYR A 54 -8.01 0.14 -9.41
C TYR A 54 -6.92 1.13 -8.97
N LEU A 55 -6.51 2.04 -9.87
CA LEU A 55 -5.50 3.05 -9.53
C LEU A 55 -5.97 3.98 -8.40
N GLY A 56 -7.24 4.37 -8.39
CA GLY A 56 -7.84 5.14 -7.30
C GLY A 56 -7.79 4.40 -5.97
N ALA A 57 -8.29 3.15 -5.95
CA ALA A 57 -8.29 2.31 -4.76
C ALA A 57 -6.87 2.04 -4.24
N ALA A 58 -5.92 1.76 -5.15
CA ALA A 58 -4.52 1.52 -4.81
C ALA A 58 -3.87 2.75 -4.17
N ARG A 59 -4.09 3.95 -4.73
CA ARG A 59 -3.59 5.21 -4.14
C ARG A 59 -4.19 5.46 -2.76
N ALA A 60 -5.49 5.23 -2.59
CA ALA A 60 -6.14 5.39 -1.28
C ALA A 60 -5.56 4.43 -0.24
N ALA A 61 -5.29 3.17 -0.61
CA ALA A 61 -4.64 2.21 0.27
C ALA A 61 -3.20 2.62 0.64
N ILE A 62 -2.41 3.12 -0.32
CA ILE A 62 -1.06 3.66 -0.09
C ILE A 62 -1.09 4.83 0.89
N GLN A 63 -1.95 5.81 0.64
CA GLN A 63 -2.08 7.01 1.49
C GLN A 63 -2.46 6.63 2.92
N ALA A 64 -3.43 5.73 3.11
CA ALA A 64 -3.88 5.32 4.44
C ALA A 64 -2.74 4.70 5.29
N VAL A 65 -1.83 3.95 4.66
CA VAL A 65 -0.67 3.38 5.35
C VAL A 65 0.38 4.45 5.64
N GLN A 66 0.65 5.35 4.69
CA GLN A 66 1.56 6.47 4.90
C GLN A 66 1.11 7.35 6.06
N ASP A 67 -0.17 7.73 6.11
CA ASP A 67 -0.74 8.52 7.20
C ASP A 67 -0.57 7.82 8.56
N LYS A 68 -0.74 6.50 8.60
CA LYS A 68 -0.57 5.71 9.81
C LYS A 68 0.89 5.63 10.25
N LEU A 69 1.83 5.57 9.31
CA LEU A 69 3.27 5.60 9.59
C LEU A 69 3.71 6.98 10.09
N LEU A 70 3.23 8.06 9.47
CA LEU A 70 3.52 9.44 9.88
C LEU A 70 2.99 9.72 11.30
N LYS A 71 1.73 9.33 11.59
CA LYS A 71 1.18 9.44 12.94
C LYS A 71 2.01 8.67 13.97
N LYS A 72 2.50 7.47 13.61
CA LYS A 72 3.36 6.69 14.50
C LYS A 72 4.72 7.36 14.73
N ALA A 73 5.32 7.94 13.70
CA ALA A 73 6.58 8.69 13.82
C ALA A 73 6.40 9.90 14.75
N ASN A 74 5.39 10.72 14.52
CA ASN A 74 5.10 11.91 15.35
C ASN A 74 4.82 11.54 16.82
N ASN A 75 4.11 10.43 17.06
CA ASN A 75 3.85 9.94 18.41
C ASN A 75 5.13 9.42 19.09
N ASN A 76 6.07 8.84 18.33
CA ASN A 76 7.35 8.37 18.87
C ASN A 76 8.31 9.53 19.16
N ASP A 77 8.32 10.57 18.32
CA ASP A 77 9.14 11.77 18.53
C ASP A 77 8.64 12.59 19.73
N SER A 78 7.33 12.59 19.97
CA SER A 78 6.71 13.20 21.17
C SER A 78 7.05 12.47 22.48
N LEU A 79 7.56 11.23 22.40
CA LEU A 79 7.97 10.43 23.55
C LEU A 79 9.48 10.49 23.84
N GLN A 80 10.27 11.21 23.02
CA GLN A 80 11.72 11.38 23.20
C GLN A 80 12.12 12.77 23.73
N LEU A 81 11.16 13.58 24.17
CA LEU A 81 11.39 14.88 24.82
C LEU A 81 11.21 14.78 26.34
N PHE A 82 12.03 13.96 27.01
CA PHE A 82 12.28 14.04 28.47
C PHE A 82 13.68 13.51 28.77
#